data_AF-A0A3M1RQH7-F1
#
_entry.id   AF-A0A3M1RQH7-F1
#
_cell.length_a   1.000
_cell.length_b   1.000
_cell.length_c   1.000
_cell.angle_alpha   90.00
_cell.angle_beta   90.00
_cell.angle_gamma   90.00
#
_symmetry.space_group_name_H-M   'P 1'
#
loop_
_entity.id
_entity.type
_entity.pdbx_description
1 polymer ?
#
loop_
_entity_poly.entity_id
_entity_poly.type
_entity_poly.pdbx_seq_one_letter_code
_entity_poly.pdbx_strand_id
1 'polypeptide(L)'
;MTSDPLTAVILAGGKSRRMGQDKAFLPFGSTSLIEWITARLRRLTDQLLLITNTPERYAFLQIPLSPDLLPGKGSLGGIYTGLQRAQTEQVVFVACDMPFVHIDFLRYLQQEASGFEVVIPRSAEGFQPLCALYT
;
A
#
# COMPACT_ATOMS: atom_id res chain seq x y z
N MET A 1 -20.06 9.87 11.84
CA MET A 1 -18.66 10.07 12.26
C MET A 1 -17.85 10.07 10.99
N THR A 2 -17.25 11.20 10.63
CA THR A 2 -16.29 11.25 9.52
C THR A 2 -15.05 10.52 10.00
N SER A 3 -14.66 9.45 9.30
CA SER A 3 -13.40 8.74 9.57
C SER A 3 -12.24 9.73 9.54
N ASP A 4 -11.21 9.51 10.37
CA ASP A 4 -10.01 10.35 10.33
C ASP A 4 -9.38 10.34 8.93
N PRO A 5 -8.66 11.41 8.53
CA PRO A 5 -7.91 11.41 7.28
C PRO A 5 -6.96 10.21 7.20
N LEU A 6 -6.98 9.49 6.07
CA LEU A 6 -6.23 8.25 5.88
C LEU A 6 -5.39 8.34 4.61
N THR A 7 -4.09 8.08 4.72
CA THR A 7 -3.22 7.87 3.56
C THR A 7 -3.17 6.39 3.22
N ALA A 8 -3.46 6.03 1.97
CA ALA A 8 -3.31 4.68 1.45
C ALA A 8 -1.99 4.56 0.70
N VAL A 9 -1.06 3.76 1.24
CA VAL A 9 0.25 3.52 0.67
C VAL A 9 0.29 2.18 -0.06
N ILE A 10 0.64 2.24 -1.34
CA ILE A 10 0.88 1.05 -2.17
C ILE A 10 2.38 0.74 -2.17
N LEU A 11 2.73 -0.46 -1.72
CA LEU A 11 4.10 -0.96 -1.78
C LEU A 11 4.33 -1.65 -3.14
N ALA A 12 4.97 -0.94 -4.07
CA ALA A 12 5.29 -1.40 -5.42
C ALA A 12 6.81 -1.49 -5.61
N GLY A 13 7.47 -2.11 -4.62
CA GLY A 13 8.92 -2.26 -4.55
C GLY A 13 9.30 -3.61 -3.95
N GLY A 14 10.35 -4.21 -4.48
CA GLY A 14 10.84 -5.50 -4.02
C GLY A 14 11.78 -6.11 -5.06
N LYS A 15 12.69 -6.99 -4.60
CA LYS A 15 13.59 -7.73 -5.49
C LYS A 15 12.82 -8.86 -6.21
N SER A 16 11.81 -8.52 -6.99
CA SER A 16 11.17 -9.42 -7.98
C SER A 16 12.13 -9.77 -9.14
N ARG A 17 13.45 -9.73 -8.90
CA ARG A 17 14.50 -10.24 -9.79
C ARG A 17 14.39 -11.74 -10.04
N ARG A 18 13.77 -12.51 -9.13
CA ARG A 18 13.61 -13.96 -9.28
C ARG A 18 12.51 -14.38 -10.26
N MET A 19 11.59 -13.50 -10.64
CA MET A 19 10.53 -13.81 -11.61
C MET A 19 10.74 -13.18 -13.00
N GLY A 20 11.82 -12.43 -13.22
CA GLY A 20 12.11 -11.81 -14.52
C GLY A 20 11.11 -10.73 -14.99
N GLN A 21 9.96 -10.59 -14.31
CA GLN A 21 8.88 -9.67 -14.63
C GLN A 21 8.36 -9.00 -13.34
N ASP A 22 8.03 -7.72 -13.45
CA ASP A 22 7.52 -6.94 -12.33
C ASP A 22 6.06 -7.31 -12.06
N LYS A 23 5.81 -7.94 -10.90
CA LYS A 23 4.49 -8.42 -10.49
C LYS A 23 3.41 -7.34 -10.60
N ALA A 24 3.75 -6.08 -10.31
CA ALA A 24 2.81 -4.97 -10.34
C ALA A 24 2.12 -4.80 -11.71
N PHE A 25 2.78 -5.21 -12.80
CA PHE A 25 2.28 -5.10 -14.17
C PHE A 25 1.65 -6.38 -14.70
N LEU A 26 1.50 -7.43 -13.88
CA LEU A 26 0.82 -8.64 -14.31
C LEU A 26 -0.64 -8.33 -14.67
N PRO A 27 -1.17 -8.91 -15.77
CA PRO A 27 -2.57 -8.75 -16.13
C PRO A 27 -3.51 -9.24 -15.04
N PHE A 28 -4.54 -8.46 -14.75
CA PHE A 28 -5.62 -8.78 -13.82
C PHE A 28 -6.94 -8.28 -14.41
N GLY A 29 -7.68 -9.17 -15.06
CA GLY A 29 -8.84 -8.80 -15.86
C GLY A 29 -8.44 -7.95 -17.06
N SER A 30 -9.02 -6.75 -17.17
CA SER A 30 -8.73 -5.79 -18.25
C SER A 30 -7.65 -4.76 -17.89
N THR A 31 -7.06 -4.83 -16.71
CA THR A 31 -6.03 -3.90 -16.22
C THR A 31 -4.81 -4.66 -15.73
N SER A 32 -3.75 -3.97 -15.32
CA SER A 32 -2.69 -4.55 -14.50
C SER A 32 -3.08 -4.66 -13.02
N LEU A 33 -2.33 -5.44 -12.23
CA LEU A 33 -2.49 -5.51 -10.77
C LEU A 33 -2.38 -4.12 -10.12
N ILE A 34 -1.42 -3.30 -10.56
CA ILE A 34 -1.22 -1.97 -9.98
C ILE A 34 -2.39 -1.03 -10.30
N GLU A 35 -2.89 -1.03 -11.53
CA GLU A 35 -4.09 -0.25 -11.89
C GLU A 35 -5.31 -0.69 -11.08
N TRP A 36 -5.49 -2.00 -10.95
CA TRP A 36 -6.59 -2.59 -10.19
C TRP A 36 -6.57 -2.13 -8.73
N ILE A 37 -5.44 -2.27 -8.04
CA ILE A 37 -5.34 -1.91 -6.63
C ILE A 37 -5.41 -0.39 -6.42
N THR A 38 -4.79 0.41 -7.30
CA THR A 38 -4.90 1.88 -7.23
C THR A 38 -6.35 2.35 -7.40
N ALA A 39 -7.08 1.81 -8.39
CA ALA A 39 -8.49 2.15 -8.59
C ALA A 39 -9.36 1.75 -7.39
N ARG A 40 -9.03 0.65 -6.73
CA ARG A 40 -9.74 0.19 -5.53
C ARG A 40 -9.47 1.09 -4.32
N LEU A 41 -8.22 1.49 -4.09
CA LEU A 41 -7.85 2.35 -2.98
C LEU A 41 -8.35 3.80 -3.15
N ARG A 42 -8.54 4.28 -4.39
CA ARG A 42 -9.24 5.56 -4.66
C ARG A 42 -10.66 5.62 -4.09
N ARG A 43 -11.31 4.48 -3.88
CA ARG A 43 -12.64 4.42 -3.25
C ARG A 43 -12.59 4.47 -1.72
N LEU A 44 -11.38 4.36 -1.14
CA LEU A 44 -11.14 4.45 0.28
C LEU A 44 -10.72 5.87 0.69
N THR A 45 -9.82 6.49 -0.07
CA THR A 45 -9.27 7.83 0.21
C THR A 45 -8.72 8.47 -1.07
N ASP A 46 -8.71 9.80 -1.09
CA ASP A 46 -8.03 10.60 -2.13
C ASP A 46 -6.52 10.73 -1.87
N GLN A 47 -6.06 10.41 -0.66
CA GLN A 47 -4.66 10.47 -0.25
C GLN A 47 -3.95 9.16 -0.57
N LEU A 48 -3.51 9.01 -1.82
CA LEU A 48 -2.74 7.85 -2.26
C LEU A 48 -1.25 8.18 -2.37
N LEU A 49 -0.42 7.19 -2.06
CA LEU A 49 1.03 7.24 -2.27
C LEU A 49 1.52 5.88 -2.75
N LEU A 50 2.37 5.85 -3.77
CA LEU A 50 3.02 4.63 -4.22
C LEU A 50 4.52 4.70 -3.94
N ILE A 51 5.02 3.69 -3.22
CA ILE A 51 6.45 3.54 -2.94
C ILE A 51 7.08 2.61 -3.96
N THR A 52 8.01 3.14 -4.75
CA THR A 52 8.71 2.39 -5.80
C THR A 52 10.05 3.02 -6.15
N ASN A 53 11.05 2.20 -6.47
CA ASN A 53 12.37 2.68 -6.90
C ASN A 53 12.46 2.97 -8.40
N THR A 54 11.34 2.84 -9.15
CA THR A 54 11.24 3.14 -10.59
C THR A 54 9.99 3.98 -10.87
N PRO A 55 9.87 5.20 -10.30
CA PRO A 55 8.65 6.02 -10.38
C PRO A 55 8.20 6.33 -11.82
N GLU A 56 9.13 6.47 -12.74
CA GLU A 56 8.87 6.68 -14.17
C GLU A 56 7.96 5.61 -14.78
N ARG A 57 8.04 4.37 -14.28
CA ARG A 57 7.19 3.26 -14.75
C ARG A 57 5.75 3.38 -14.30
N TYR A 58 5.46 4.17 -13.26
CA TYR A 58 4.16 4.29 -12.60
C TYR A 58 3.51 5.66 -12.80
N ALA A 59 4.16 6.58 -13.53
CA ALA A 59 3.67 7.94 -13.76
C ALA A 59 2.25 8.01 -14.34
N PHE A 60 1.86 6.99 -15.13
CA PHE A 60 0.53 6.87 -15.72
C PHE A 60 -0.60 6.72 -14.69
N LEU A 61 -0.29 6.33 -13.44
CA LEU A 61 -1.29 6.23 -12.37
C LEU A 61 -1.79 7.58 -11.87
N GLN A 62 -1.03 8.67 -12.13
CA GLN A 62 -1.40 10.03 -11.71
C GLN A 62 -1.68 10.13 -10.19
N ILE A 63 -0.81 9.52 -9.39
CA ILE A 63 -0.79 9.63 -7.93
C ILE A 63 0.63 9.99 -7.47
N PRO A 64 0.82 10.55 -6.26
CA PRO A 64 2.14 10.73 -5.68
C PRO A 64 2.98 9.45 -5.69
N LEU A 65 4.23 9.57 -6.15
CA LEU A 65 5.21 8.49 -6.22
C LEU A 65 6.43 8.88 -5.37
N SER A 66 6.97 7.94 -4.59
CA SER A 66 8.22 8.16 -3.85
C SER A 66 9.17 6.97 -3.98
N PRO A 67 10.47 7.22 -4.21
CA PRO A 67 11.50 6.20 -3.99
C PRO A 67 11.57 5.83 -2.50
N ASP A 68 12.00 4.59 -2.24
CA ASP A 68 12.30 4.10 -0.90
C ASP A 68 13.48 4.90 -0.32
N LEU A 69 13.28 5.52 0.84
CA LEU A 69 14.30 6.29 1.57
C LEU A 69 15.35 5.39 2.22
N LEU A 70 15.03 4.11 2.46
CA LEU A 70 15.91 3.11 3.05
C LEU A 70 16.06 1.90 2.10
N PRO A 71 16.64 2.09 0.91
CA PRO A 71 16.71 1.05 -0.10
C PRO A 71 17.48 -0.18 0.42
N GLY A 72 16.97 -1.36 0.10
CA GLY A 72 17.59 -2.64 0.47
C GLY A 72 17.20 -3.18 1.85
N LYS A 73 16.31 -2.50 2.59
CA LYS A 73 15.75 -2.98 3.86
C LYS A 73 14.47 -3.82 3.72
N GLY A 74 14.18 -4.27 2.49
CA GLY A 74 12.97 -5.04 2.19
C GLY A 74 11.72 -4.19 2.43
N SER A 75 10.62 -4.83 2.81
CA SER A 75 9.34 -4.16 2.98
C SER A 75 9.33 -3.10 4.10
N LEU A 76 10.21 -3.23 5.09
CA LEU A 76 10.35 -2.24 6.17
C LEU A 76 10.82 -0.88 5.66
N GLY A 77 11.69 -0.83 4.64
CA GLY A 77 12.09 0.45 4.02
C GLY A 77 10.91 1.15 3.36
N GLY A 78 10.07 0.36 2.68
CA GLY A 78 8.82 0.84 2.10
C GLY A 78 7.83 1.36 3.14
N ILE A 79 7.65 0.65 4.26
CA ILE A 79 6.80 1.09 5.38
C ILE A 79 7.32 2.40 5.98
N TYR A 80 8.61 2.44 6.33
CA TYR A 80 9.26 3.64 6.85
C TYR A 80 9.08 4.83 5.92
N THR A 81 9.29 4.64 4.62
CA THR A 81 9.11 5.69 3.61
C THR A 81 7.67 6.16 3.55
N GLY A 82 6.70 5.25 3.55
CA GLY A 82 5.29 5.60 3.54
C GLY A 82 4.91 6.45 4.75
N LEU A 83 5.37 6.07 5.95
CA LEU A 83 5.15 6.83 7.18
C LEU A 83 5.79 8.23 7.13
N GLN A 84 7.02 8.34 6.61
CA GLN A 84 7.70 9.64 6.49
C GLN A 84 7.09 10.57 5.43
N ARG A 85 6.33 10.03 4.48
CA ARG A 85 5.76 10.77 3.34
C ARG A 85 4.26 11.00 3.45
N ALA A 86 3.57 10.26 4.31
CA ALA A 86 2.15 10.42 4.54
C ALA A 86 1.84 11.84 5.06
N GLN A 87 0.67 12.34 4.69
CA GLN A 87 0.18 13.65 5.11
C GLN A 87 -0.91 13.55 6.19
N THR A 88 -1.13 12.34 6.69
CA THR A 88 -2.16 12.00 7.67
C THR A 88 -1.55 11.16 8.77
N GLU A 89 -2.16 11.21 9.95
CA GLU A 89 -1.77 10.37 11.09
C GLU A 89 -1.99 8.89 10.78
N GLN A 90 -3.18 8.52 10.29
CA GLN A 90 -3.44 7.14 9.90
C GLN A 90 -2.89 6.82 8.51
N VAL A 91 -2.16 5.72 8.41
CA VAL A 91 -1.57 5.21 7.16
C VAL A 91 -1.89 3.73 7.00
N VAL A 92 -2.61 3.37 5.94
CA VAL A 92 -2.83 1.96 5.59
C VAL A 92 -1.87 1.55 4.49
N PHE A 93 -1.16 0.45 4.69
CA PHE A 93 -0.27 -0.14 3.71
C PHE A 93 -0.96 -1.30 3.01
N VAL A 94 -0.79 -1.37 1.69
CA VAL A 94 -1.23 -2.49 0.87
C VAL A 94 -0.14 -2.85 -0.14
N ALA A 95 0.26 -4.11 -0.20
CA ALA A 95 1.17 -4.58 -1.25
C ALA A 95 0.49 -4.61 -2.61
N CYS A 96 1.23 -4.29 -3.68
CA CYS A 96 0.67 -4.25 -5.04
C CYS A 96 0.15 -5.61 -5.55
N ASP A 97 0.56 -6.72 -4.95
CA ASP A 97 0.13 -8.08 -5.30
C ASP A 97 -1.03 -8.62 -4.44
N MET A 98 -1.78 -7.73 -3.77
CA MET A 98 -2.97 -8.07 -2.97
C MET A 98 -4.28 -7.61 -3.64
N PRO A 99 -4.65 -8.15 -4.83
CA PRO A 99 -5.80 -7.65 -5.60
C PRO A 99 -7.16 -7.91 -4.92
N PHE A 100 -7.22 -8.83 -3.96
CA PHE A 100 -8.46 -9.24 -3.29
C PHE A 100 -8.74 -8.49 -1.98
N VAL A 101 -7.87 -7.54 -1.57
CA VAL A 101 -8.10 -6.77 -0.34
C VAL A 101 -9.46 -6.07 -0.40
N HIS A 102 -10.28 -6.13 0.67
CA HIS A 102 -11.61 -5.52 0.65
C HIS A 102 -11.59 -4.08 1.19
N ILE A 103 -12.27 -3.14 0.54
CA ILE A 103 -12.33 -1.75 1.04
C ILE A 103 -12.97 -1.71 2.44
N ASP A 104 -14.03 -2.48 2.65
CA ASP A 104 -14.69 -2.54 3.96
C ASP A 104 -13.80 -3.18 5.04
N PHE A 105 -12.88 -4.07 4.64
CA PHE A 105 -11.87 -4.58 5.54
C PHE A 105 -10.86 -3.49 5.93
N LEU A 106 -10.41 -2.66 4.98
CA LEU A 106 -9.52 -1.54 5.28
C LEU A 106 -10.20 -0.46 6.15
N ARG A 107 -11.50 -0.22 5.94
CA ARG A 107 -12.32 0.64 6.81
C ARG A 107 -12.45 0.06 8.22
N TYR A 108 -12.62 -1.25 8.34
CA TYR A 108 -12.62 -1.93 9.62
C TYR A 108 -11.27 -1.75 10.35
N LEU A 109 -10.14 -1.94 9.66
CA LEU A 109 -8.82 -1.67 10.25
C LEU A 109 -8.68 -0.22 10.74
N GLN A 110 -9.22 0.73 9.98
CA GLN A 110 -9.25 2.15 10.37
C GLN A 110 -10.02 2.38 11.68
N GLN A 111 -11.15 1.72 11.85
CA GLN A 111 -11.96 1.83 13.07
C GLN A 111 -11.27 1.22 14.29
N GLU A 112 -10.59 0.09 14.09
CA GLU A 112 -9.85 -0.61 15.15
C GLU A 112 -8.54 0.10 15.54
N ALA A 113 -8.07 1.07 14.76
CA ALA A 113 -6.80 1.77 15.00
C ALA A 113 -6.83 2.73 16.20
N SER A 114 -8.02 3.09 16.68
CA SER A 114 -8.16 4.05 17.78
C SER A 114 -7.43 3.57 19.05
N GLY A 115 -6.36 4.28 19.43
CA GLY A 115 -5.58 4.01 20.62
C GLY A 115 -4.44 3.00 20.44
N PHE A 116 -4.10 2.62 19.20
CA PHE A 116 -3.00 1.71 18.89
C PHE A 116 -2.06 2.28 17.84
N GLU A 117 -0.75 2.05 18.01
CA GLU A 117 0.28 2.47 17.04
C GLU A 117 0.21 1.66 15.74
N VAL A 118 -0.31 0.43 15.81
CA VAL A 118 -0.42 -0.46 14.67
C VAL A 118 -1.55 -1.47 14.85
N VAL A 119 -2.31 -1.70 13.77
CA VAL A 119 -3.28 -2.79 13.65
C VAL A 119 -2.84 -3.70 12.52
N ILE A 120 -2.39 -4.91 12.88
CA ILE A 120 -1.90 -5.92 11.92
C ILE A 120 -2.86 -7.10 11.88
N PRO A 121 -3.49 -7.37 10.73
CA PRO A 121 -4.29 -8.59 10.57
C PRO A 121 -3.44 -9.84 10.71
N ARG A 122 -4.05 -10.89 11.26
CA ARG A 122 -3.46 -12.23 11.32
C ARG A 122 -4.31 -13.22 10.54
N SER A 123 -3.69 -13.90 9.61
CA SER A 123 -4.25 -15.02 8.84
C SER A 123 -3.70 -16.36 9.36
N ALA A 124 -4.14 -17.48 8.77
CA ALA A 124 -3.56 -18.80 9.05
C ALA A 124 -2.05 -18.86 8.73
N GLU A 125 -1.58 -18.03 7.78
CA GLU A 125 -0.17 -17.94 7.38
C GLU A 125 0.65 -16.98 8.26
N GLY A 126 0.00 -16.31 9.22
CA GLY A 126 0.63 -15.37 10.13
C GLY A 126 0.18 -13.92 9.92
N PHE A 127 0.97 -13.00 10.46
CA PHE A 127 0.72 -11.56 10.40
C PHE A 127 0.88 -11.01 8.98
N GLN A 128 0.03 -10.06 8.61
CA GLN A 128 0.02 -9.40 7.30
C GLN A 128 0.47 -7.92 7.43
N PRO A 129 1.75 -7.63 7.73
CA PRO A 129 2.23 -6.26 7.94
C PRO A 129 2.18 -5.39 6.68
N LEU A 130 2.03 -6.01 5.51
CA LEU A 130 1.89 -5.31 4.22
C LEU A 130 0.42 -5.09 3.82
N CYS A 131 -0.51 -5.41 4.73
CA CYS A 131 -1.92 -5.11 4.68
C CYS A 131 -2.37 -4.67 6.09
N ALA A 132 -1.77 -3.60 6.61
CA ALA A 132 -1.91 -3.17 7.99
C ALA A 132 -2.02 -1.64 8.07
N LEU A 133 -2.53 -1.16 9.20
CA LEU A 133 -2.66 0.26 9.48
C LEU A 133 -1.69 0.66 10.59
N TYR A 134 -1.04 1.80 10.40
CA TYR A 134 -0.09 2.42 11.31
C TYR A 134 -0.52 3.86 11.58
N THR A 135 -0.24 4.37 12.78
CA THR A 135 -0.49 5.77 13.20
C THR A 135 0.81 6.49 13.51
#